data_AF-A0AAW7EHK2-F1
#
_entry.id   AF-A0AAW7EHK2-F1
#
_cell.length_a   1.000
_cell.length_b   1.000
_cell.length_c   1.000
_cell.angle_alpha   90.00
_cell.angle_beta   90.00
_cell.angle_gamma   90.00
#
_symmetry.space_group_name_H-M   'P 1'
#
loop_
_entity.id
_entity.type
_entity.pdbx_description
1 polymer ?
#
loop_
_entity_poly.entity_id
_entity_poly.type
_entity_poly.pdbx_seq_one_letter_code
_entity_poly.pdbx_strand_id
1 'polypeptide(L)' 'MQQHTVRTDTASAISRYFAKAHLPTQQETLGEIVTEILKDGRNLNRKSLCTKLLCRLEKASGEKEQKHYNALIGLLFE' A
#
# COMPACT_ATOMS: atom_id res chain seq x y z
N MET A 1 3.57 40.23 17.13
CA MET A 1 3.32 38.79 17.35
C MET A 1 3.36 38.11 15.99
N GLN A 2 4.37 37.25 15.75
CA GLN A 2 4.70 36.70 14.43
C GLN A 2 3.64 35.70 13.95
N GLN A 3 3.19 35.85 12.70
CA GLN A 3 2.33 34.90 11.99
C GLN A 3 3.21 33.96 11.16
N HIS A 4 3.26 32.67 11.52
CA HIS A 4 4.03 31.69 10.74
C HIS A 4 3.45 30.28 10.93
N THR A 5 2.41 29.90 10.17
CA THR A 5 1.89 28.50 10.22
C THR A 5 1.08 28.02 8.99
N VAL A 6 1.20 28.64 7.82
CA VAL A 6 0.50 28.18 6.59
C VAL A 6 1.50 27.74 5.50
N ARG A 7 2.47 26.91 5.86
CA ARG A 7 3.45 26.36 4.92
C ARG A 7 3.66 24.86 5.12
N THR A 8 2.56 24.12 5.31
CA THR A 8 2.63 22.68 5.58
C THR A 8 2.07 21.80 4.44
N ASP A 9 1.19 22.26 3.55
CA ASP A 9 0.37 21.26 2.84
C ASP A 9 0.56 21.10 1.33
N THR A 10 1.22 22.01 0.59
CA THR A 10 1.30 21.85 -0.88
C THR A 10 2.17 20.67 -1.30
N ALA A 11 3.36 20.50 -0.73
CA ALA A 11 4.23 19.37 -1.06
C ALA A 11 3.60 18.02 -0.65
N SER A 12 3.00 17.94 0.55
CA SER A 12 2.27 16.77 1.05
C SER A 12 1.03 16.44 0.18
N ALA A 13 0.29 17.45 -0.26
CA ALA A 13 -0.86 17.28 -1.16
C ALA A 13 -0.42 16.78 -2.53
N ILE A 14 0.67 17.31 -3.09
CA ILE A 14 1.25 16.85 -4.36
C ILE A 14 1.71 15.39 -4.25
N SER A 15 2.42 15.03 -3.18
CA SER A 15 2.83 13.64 -2.93
C SER A 15 1.62 12.70 -2.82
N ARG A 16 0.57 13.09 -2.08
CA ARG A 16 -0.68 12.32 -2.00
C ARG A 16 -1.40 12.22 -3.33
N TYR A 17 -1.38 13.27 -4.15
CA TYR A 17 -1.98 13.27 -5.49
C TYR A 17 -1.28 12.29 -6.41
N PHE A 18 0.05 12.34 -6.51
CA PHE A 18 0.81 11.39 -7.34
C PHE A 18 0.72 9.95 -6.82
N ALA A 19 0.70 9.76 -5.50
CA ALA A 19 0.47 8.45 -4.88
C ALA A 19 -0.93 7.88 -5.18
N LYS A 20 -1.95 8.73 -5.38
CA LYS A 20 -3.28 8.30 -5.82
C LYS A 20 -3.43 8.17 -7.33
N ALA A 21 -2.64 8.93 -8.10
CA ALA A 21 -2.73 8.96 -9.56
C ALA A 21 -2.13 7.70 -10.21
N HIS A 22 -1.21 7.02 -9.52
CA HIS A 22 -0.61 5.77 -9.99
C HIS A 22 -0.88 4.63 -9.01
N LEU A 23 -1.68 3.66 -9.45
CA LEU A 23 -1.80 2.38 -8.74
C LEU A 23 -0.55 1.53 -9.08
N PRO A 24 0.19 1.01 -8.09
CA PRO A 24 1.33 0.14 -8.35
C PRO A 24 0.91 -1.13 -9.08
N THR A 25 1.82 -1.68 -9.88
CA THR A 25 1.62 -2.99 -10.52
C THR A 25 1.55 -4.10 -9.47
N GLN A 26 1.06 -5.28 -9.88
CA GLN A 26 0.99 -6.46 -9.01
C GLN A 26 2.36 -6.86 -8.48
N GLN A 27 3.39 -6.85 -9.34
CA GLN A 27 4.76 -7.20 -8.97
C GLN A 27 5.37 -6.19 -8.00
N GLU A 28 5.19 -4.88 -8.23
CA GLU A 28 5.65 -3.84 -7.30
C GLU A 28 4.99 -4.00 -5.94
N THR A 29 3.66 -4.21 -5.90
CA THR A 29 2.91 -4.40 -4.66
C THR A 29 3.39 -5.62 -3.89
N LEU A 30 3.57 -6.76 -4.57
CA LEU A 30 4.07 -7.97 -3.95
C LEU A 30 5.52 -7.79 -3.46
N GLY A 31 6.38 -7.13 -4.26
CA GLY A 31 7.76 -6.83 -3.89
C GLY A 31 7.87 -5.95 -2.64
N GLU A 32 7.01 -4.94 -2.53
CA GLU A 32 6.90 -4.11 -1.32
C GLU A 32 6.51 -4.94 -0.09
N ILE A 33 5.48 -5.76 -0.20
CA ILE A 33 4.99 -6.58 0.92
C ILE A 33 6.04 -7.61 1.34
N VAL A 34 6.69 -8.26 0.38
CA VAL A 34 7.81 -9.19 0.65
C VAL A 34 8.92 -8.46 1.41
N THR A 35 9.30 -7.28 0.94
CA THR A 35 10.33 -6.45 1.59
C THR A 35 9.92 -6.05 3.01
N GLU A 36 8.65 -5.69 3.22
CA GLU A 36 8.08 -5.37 4.53
C GLU A 36 8.14 -6.56 5.48
N ILE A 37 7.73 -7.75 5.03
CA ILE A 37 7.77 -8.99 5.82
C ILE A 37 9.20 -9.34 6.25
N LEU A 38 10.16 -9.24 5.31
CA LEU A 38 11.56 -9.54 5.58
C LEU A 38 12.19 -8.52 6.52
N LYS A 39 11.88 -7.22 6.36
CA LYS A 39 12.32 -6.16 7.28
C LYS A 39 11.73 -6.31 8.68
N ASP A 40 10.51 -6.82 8.79
CA ASP A 40 9.88 -7.17 10.08
C ASP A 40 10.53 -8.41 10.73
N GLY A 41 11.52 -9.05 10.09
CA GLY A 41 12.16 -10.28 10.57
C GLY A 41 11.23 -11.50 10.55
N ARG A 42 10.13 -11.45 9.78
CA ARG A 42 9.14 -12.52 9.70
C ARG A 42 9.45 -13.47 8.54
N ASN A 43 9.08 -14.73 8.71
CA ASN A 43 9.19 -15.71 7.63
C ASN A 43 8.26 -15.35 6.47
N LEU A 44 8.82 -15.30 5.26
CA LEU A 44 8.04 -15.17 4.04
C LEU A 44 7.32 -16.49 3.75
N ASN A 45 6.01 -16.47 3.88
CA ASN A 45 5.12 -17.59 3.56
C ASN A 45 3.74 -17.08 3.15
N ARG A 46 2.92 -17.97 2.57
CA ARG A 46 1.56 -17.65 2.11
C ARG A 46 0.72 -16.95 3.18
N LYS A 47 0.79 -17.40 4.45
CA LYS A 47 0.05 -16.79 5.57
C LYS A 47 0.50 -15.35 5.83
N SER A 48 1.80 -15.08 5.91
CA SER A 48 2.35 -13.73 6.13
C SER A 48 1.99 -12.77 5.00
N LEU A 49 2.01 -13.25 3.75
CA LEU A 49 1.66 -12.49 2.56
C LEU A 49 0.15 -12.18 2.53
N CYS A 50 -0.70 -13.19 2.73
CA CYS A 50 -2.15 -13.01 2.82
C CYS A 50 -2.53 -12.03 3.94
N THR A 51 -1.88 -12.13 5.11
CA THR A 51 -2.18 -11.24 6.25
C THR A 51 -1.91 -9.78 5.90
N LYS A 52 -0.78 -9.48 5.26
CA LYS A 52 -0.45 -8.10 4.83
C LYS A 52 -1.38 -7.61 3.73
N LEU A 53 -1.71 -8.46 2.74
CA LEU A 53 -2.66 -8.13 1.67
C LEU A 53 -4.07 -7.83 2.21
N LEU A 54 -4.59 -8.65 3.13
CA LEU A 54 -5.88 -8.43 3.78
C LEU A 54 -5.87 -7.13 4.59
N CYS A 55 -4.80 -6.86 5.36
CA CYS A 55 -4.67 -5.62 6.11
C CYS A 55 -4.67 -4.37 5.22
N ARG A 56 -4.06 -4.44 4.01
CA ARG A 56 -4.10 -3.35 3.03
C ARG A 56 -5.49 -3.23 2.39
N LEU A 57 -6.14 -4.36 2.08
CA LEU A 57 -7.51 -4.40 1.55
C LEU A 57 -8.52 -3.75 2.50
N GLU A 58 -8.45 -4.02 3.80
CA GLU A 58 -9.32 -3.42 4.82
C GLU A 58 -9.17 -1.89 4.90
N LYS A 59 -8.00 -1.35 4.54
CA LYS A 59 -7.70 0.09 4.55
C LYS A 59 -7.97 0.76 3.20
N ALA A 60 -8.14 -0.02 2.14
CA ALA A 60 -8.33 0.46 0.78
C ALA A 60 -9.69 1.15 0.66
N SER A 61 -9.67 2.44 0.28
CA SER A 61 -10.90 3.24 0.14
C SER A 61 -11.43 3.27 -1.30
N GLY A 62 -10.66 2.81 -2.28
CA GLY A 62 -11.00 2.86 -3.70
C GLY A 62 -11.29 1.49 -4.30
N GLU A 63 -12.32 1.41 -5.15
CA GLU A 63 -12.73 0.16 -5.82
C GLU A 63 -11.59 -0.47 -6.63
N LYS A 64 -10.81 0.34 -7.36
CA LYS A 64 -9.65 -0.15 -8.14
C LYS A 64 -8.60 -0.81 -7.24
N GLU A 65 -8.33 -0.20 -6.09
CA GLU A 65 -7.34 -0.69 -5.13
C GLU A 65 -7.83 -1.98 -4.45
N GLN A 66 -9.12 -2.04 -4.10
CA GLN A 66 -9.72 -3.26 -3.57
C GLN A 66 -9.71 -4.41 -4.59
N LYS A 67 -10.04 -4.15 -5.85
CA LYS A 67 -9.93 -5.14 -6.94
C LYS A 67 -8.50 -5.64 -7.11
N HIS A 68 -7.52 -4.72 -7.05
CA HIS A 68 -6.10 -5.05 -7.13
C HIS A 68 -5.65 -6.00 -6.02
N TYR A 69 -5.96 -5.69 -4.76
CA TYR A 69 -5.61 -6.58 -3.65
C TYR A 69 -6.35 -7.92 -3.71
N ASN A 70 -7.64 -7.94 -4.09
CA ASN A 70 -8.38 -9.19 -4.29
C ASN A 70 -7.76 -10.08 -5.38
N ALA A 71 -7.32 -9.49 -6.49
CA ALA A 71 -6.63 -10.23 -7.55
C ALA A 71 -5.31 -10.83 -7.04
N LEU A 72 -4.52 -10.07 -6.28
CA LEU A 72 -3.29 -10.56 -5.66
C LEU A 72 -3.54 -11.69 -4.66
N ILE A 73 -4.61 -11.59 -3.88
CA ILE A 73 -5.03 -12.65 -2.96
C ILE A 73 -5.42 -13.90 -3.76
N GLY A 74 -6.17 -13.75 -4.86
CA GLY A 74 -6.56 -14.84 -5.76
C GLY A 74 -5.36 -15.65 -6.25
N LEU A 75 -4.27 -14.98 -6.67
CA LEU A 75 -3.02 -15.63 -7.10
C LEU A 75 -2.38 -16.52 -6.02
N LEU A 76 -2.70 -16.32 -4.73
CA LEU A 76 -2.18 -17.14 -3.64
C LEU A 76 -3.00 -18.40 -3.38
N PHE A 77 -4.18 -18.52 -3.99
CA PHE A 77 -5.09 -19.65 -3.83
C PHE A 77 -5.31 -20.45 -5.11
N GLU A 78 -4.67 -20.06 -6.21
CA GLU A 78 -4.35 -20.94 -7.34
C GLU A 78 -3.29 -21.99 -6.94
#